data_AF-A0A7W1WV59-F1
#
_entry.id   AF-A0A7W1WV59-F1
#
_cell.length_a   1.000
_cell.length_b   1.000
_cell.length_c   1.000
_cell.angle_alpha   90.00
_cell.angle_beta   90.00
_cell.angle_gamma   90.00
#
_symmetry.space_group_name_H-M   'P 1'
#
loop_
_entity.id
_entity.type
_entity.pdbx_description
1 polymer ?
#
loop_
_entity_poly.entity_id
_entity_poly.type
_entity_poly.pdbx_seq_one_letter_code
_entity_poly.pdbx_strand_id
1 'polypeptide(L)'
;MNDFQKEDIQVINKALSEFEKSLKSFERDSKDAFALVIFINGCYDTQRFASNKYSVLVHYQQARQSANILERLRRHSIDHFNQAIKSAHSILLNSNIVHPDLVLSH
;
A
#
# COMPACT_ATOMS: atom_id res chain seq x y z
N MET A 1 -11.46 23.86 7.16
CA MET A 1 -10.32 23.10 6.61
C MET A 1 -9.16 24.07 6.45
N ASN A 2 -8.18 23.94 7.33
CA ASN A 2 -7.03 24.81 7.49
C ASN A 2 -5.95 24.41 6.46
N ASP A 3 -5.06 25.31 6.06
CA ASP A 3 -4.12 25.03 4.96
C ASP A 3 -3.17 23.86 5.24
N PHE A 4 -2.80 23.63 6.51
CA PHE A 4 -2.07 22.43 6.94
C PHE A 4 -2.79 21.11 6.60
N GLN A 5 -4.12 21.04 6.81
CA GLN A 5 -4.91 19.84 6.49
C GLN A 5 -4.99 19.59 4.97
N LYS A 6 -4.91 20.64 4.15
CA LYS A 6 -4.90 20.49 2.69
C LYS A 6 -3.59 19.89 2.19
N GLU A 7 -2.46 20.32 2.76
CA GLU A 7 -1.13 19.79 2.39
C GLU A 7 -1.01 18.31 2.73
N ASP A 8 -1.48 17.92 3.92
CA ASP A 8 -1.49 16.52 4.37
C ASP A 8 -2.27 15.60 3.43
N ILE A 9 -3.47 16.03 3.03
CA ILE A 9 -4.32 15.30 2.08
C ILE A 9 -3.65 15.20 0.70
N GLN A 10 -2.98 16.26 0.24
CA GLN A 10 -2.28 16.23 -1.05
C GLN A 10 -1.12 15.22 -1.05
N VAL A 11 -0.37 15.13 0.06
CA VAL A 11 0.73 14.17 0.20
C VAL A 11 0.21 12.73 0.14
N ILE A 12 -0.88 12.43 0.85
CA ILE A 12 -1.53 11.11 0.83
C ILE A 12 -2.03 10.78 -0.57
N ASN A 13 -2.78 11.69 -1.20
CA ASN A 13 -3.37 11.46 -2.52
C ASN A 13 -2.30 11.26 -3.59
N LYS A 14 -1.18 12.00 -3.51
CA LYS A 14 -0.05 11.82 -4.42
C LYS A 14 0.56 10.42 -4.28
N ALA A 15 0.81 9.98 -3.05
CA ALA A 15 1.35 8.65 -2.79
C ALA A 15 0.39 7.54 -3.26
N LEU A 16 -0.91 7.69 -3.05
CA LEU A 16 -1.91 6.73 -3.52
C LEU A 16 -1.99 6.67 -5.05
N SER A 17 -1.93 7.81 -5.73
CA SER A 17 -1.86 7.85 -7.20
C SER A 17 -0.58 7.19 -7.72
N GLU A 18 0.57 7.40 -7.08
CA GLU A 18 1.83 6.74 -7.46
C GLU A 18 1.75 5.23 -7.23
N PHE A 19 1.18 4.80 -6.10
CA PHE A 19 0.95 3.40 -5.77
C PHE A 19 0.02 2.73 -6.79
N GLU A 20 -1.14 3.31 -7.10
CA GLU A 20 -2.07 2.74 -8.08
C GLU A 20 -1.43 2.61 -9.46
N LYS A 21 -0.62 3.60 -9.87
CA LYS A 21 0.13 3.53 -11.13
C LYS A 21 1.14 2.38 -11.13
N SER A 22 1.82 2.12 -10.00
CA SER A 22 2.81 1.03 -9.93
C SER A 22 2.16 -0.35 -10.04
N LEU A 23 0.88 -0.50 -9.69
CA LEU A 23 0.16 -1.77 -9.84
C LEU A 23 0.00 -2.19 -11.31
N LYS A 24 -0.01 -1.25 -12.25
CA LYS A 24 -0.20 -1.53 -13.69
C LYS A 24 0.91 -2.37 -14.31
N SER A 25 2.08 -2.44 -13.69
CA SER A 25 3.20 -3.25 -14.17
C SER A 25 3.23 -4.67 -13.59
N PHE A 26 2.30 -5.02 -12.69
CA PHE A 26 2.25 -6.34 -12.09
C PHE A 26 1.66 -7.33 -13.08
N GLU A 27 2.32 -8.47 -13.23
CA GLU A 27 1.66 -9.65 -13.77
C GLU A 27 0.66 -10.17 -12.73
N ARG A 28 -0.55 -10.48 -13.21
CA ARG A 28 -1.63 -11.02 -12.38
C ARG A 28 -1.20 -12.33 -11.72
N ASP A 29 -1.52 -12.47 -10.43
CA ASP A 29 -1.23 -13.67 -9.62
C ASP A 29 0.28 -14.01 -9.57
N SER A 30 1.15 -13.02 -9.80
CA SER A 30 2.59 -13.17 -9.66
C SER A 30 3.02 -13.23 -8.19
N LYS A 31 4.24 -13.73 -7.95
CA LYS A 31 4.83 -13.76 -6.60
C LYS A 31 4.95 -12.35 -6.00
N ASP A 32 5.26 -11.35 -6.82
CA ASP A 32 5.27 -9.95 -6.39
C ASP A 32 3.86 -9.46 -6.02
N ALA A 33 2.84 -9.80 -6.81
CA ALA A 33 1.45 -9.44 -6.51
C ALA A 33 1.01 -10.02 -5.15
N PHE A 34 1.26 -11.31 -4.91
CA PHE A 34 0.95 -11.94 -3.62
C PHE A 34 1.75 -11.35 -2.46
N ALA A 35 3.05 -11.12 -2.64
CA ALA A 35 3.90 -10.53 -1.60
C ALA A 35 3.41 -9.12 -1.20
N LEU A 36 3.01 -8.31 -2.19
CA LEU A 36 2.45 -6.99 -1.94
C LEU A 36 1.13 -7.07 -1.16
N VAL A 37 0.22 -7.96 -1.57
CA VAL A 37 -1.08 -8.17 -0.90
C VAL A 37 -0.87 -8.62 0.55
N ILE A 38 0.01 -9.58 0.80
CA ILE A 38 0.34 -10.03 2.16
C ILE A 38 0.83 -8.87 3.03
N PHE A 39 1.71 -8.01 2.48
CA PHE A 39 2.19 -6.85 3.20
C PHE A 39 1.07 -5.84 3.51
N ILE A 40 0.25 -5.49 2.52
CA ILE A 40 -0.84 -4.50 2.70
C ILE A 40 -1.91 -5.03 3.65
N ASN A 41 -2.38 -6.27 3.47
CA ASN A 41 -3.31 -6.94 4.39
C ASN A 41 -2.77 -6.91 5.83
N GLY A 42 -1.50 -7.29 5.99
CA GLY A 42 -0.87 -7.29 7.30
C GLY A 42 -0.78 -5.92 7.95
N CYS A 43 -0.64 -4.85 7.16
CA CYS A 43 -0.69 -3.48 7.70
C CYS A 43 -2.13 -3.04 8.00
N TYR A 44 -3.07 -3.43 7.15
CA TYR A 44 -4.49 -3.11 7.28
C TYR A 44 -5.08 -3.74 8.56
N ASP A 45 -4.90 -5.05 8.77
CA ASP A 45 -5.42 -5.79 9.93
C ASP A 45 -4.89 -5.26 11.26
N THR A 46 -3.59 -4.99 11.30
CA THR A 46 -2.92 -4.56 12.53
C THR A 46 -3.03 -3.06 12.77
N GLN A 47 -3.53 -2.31 11.78
CA GLN A 47 -3.54 -0.84 11.74
C GLN A 47 -2.15 -0.24 12.04
N ARG A 48 -1.10 -0.95 11.64
CA ARG A 48 0.30 -0.65 11.97
C ARG A 48 1.20 -1.12 10.82
N PHE A 49 2.42 -0.57 10.76
CA PHE A 49 3.42 -1.03 9.80
C PHE A 49 3.91 -2.45 10.13
N ALA A 50 3.70 -3.40 9.22
CA ALA A 50 4.13 -4.79 9.37
C ALA A 50 5.60 -4.99 8.94
N SER A 51 6.54 -4.65 9.83
CA SER A 51 7.98 -4.65 9.54
C SER A 51 8.52 -5.99 9.04
N ASN A 52 8.10 -7.09 9.66
CA ASN A 52 8.49 -8.44 9.24
C ASN A 52 8.04 -8.76 7.80
N LYS A 53 6.79 -8.42 7.45
CA LYS A 53 6.24 -8.61 6.10
C LYS A 53 6.95 -7.72 5.09
N TYR A 54 7.25 -6.48 5.48
CA TYR A 54 8.02 -5.55 4.65
C TYR A 54 9.45 -6.05 4.38
N SER A 55 10.14 -6.59 5.38
CA SER A 55 11.50 -7.14 5.22
C SER A 55 11.55 -8.27 4.19
N VAL A 56 10.52 -9.11 4.13
CA VAL A 56 10.41 -10.20 3.14
C VAL A 56 10.33 -9.68 1.70
N LEU A 57 9.88 -8.43 1.49
CA LEU A 57 9.83 -7.82 0.16
C LEU A 57 11.21 -7.63 -0.49
N VAL A 58 12.32 -7.81 0.24
CA VAL A 58 13.66 -7.83 -0.37
C VAL A 58 13.79 -8.84 -1.51
N HIS A 59 12.99 -9.90 -1.50
CA HIS A 59 12.96 -10.94 -2.54
C HIS A 59 11.95 -10.66 -3.67
N TYR A 60 11.14 -9.60 -3.56
CA TYR A 60 10.04 -9.25 -4.46
C TYR A 60 10.17 -7.78 -4.87
N GLN A 61 10.95 -7.53 -5.92
CA GLN A 61 11.41 -6.17 -6.26
C GLN A 61 10.26 -5.21 -6.57
N GLN A 62 9.26 -5.64 -7.36
CA GLN A 62 8.12 -4.79 -7.74
C GLN A 62 7.20 -4.54 -6.55
N ALA A 63 6.97 -5.57 -5.72
CA ALA A 63 6.22 -5.46 -4.48
C ALA A 63 6.87 -4.45 -3.53
N ARG A 64 8.19 -4.54 -3.36
CA ARG A 64 8.97 -3.62 -2.53
C ARG A 64 8.91 -2.19 -3.04
N GLN A 65 9.06 -1.99 -4.35
CA GLN A 65 8.97 -0.66 -4.97
C GLN A 65 7.60 -0.02 -4.70
N SER A 66 6.52 -0.78 -4.86
CA SER A 66 5.16 -0.29 -4.59
C SER A 66 4.94 -0.02 -3.10
N ALA A 67 5.36 -0.93 -2.22
CA ALA A 67 5.28 -0.75 -0.77
C ALA A 67 6.09 0.46 -0.27
N ASN A 68 7.23 0.77 -0.89
CA ASN A 68 8.06 1.92 -0.54
C ASN A 68 7.37 3.26 -0.76
N ILE A 69 6.46 3.36 -1.75
CA ILE A 69 5.70 4.58 -2.00
C ILE A 69 4.88 4.94 -0.76
N LEU A 70 4.23 3.93 -0.16
CA LEU A 70 3.43 4.09 1.06
C LEU A 70 4.32 4.21 2.31
N GLU A 71 5.38 3.40 2.44
CA GLU A 71 6.29 3.45 3.60
C GLU A 71 6.89 4.85 3.82
N ARG A 72 7.18 5.59 2.74
CA ARG A 72 7.71 6.96 2.83
C ARG A 72 6.77 7.92 3.57
N LEU A 73 5.46 7.68 3.56
CA LEU A 73 4.49 8.47 4.34
C LEU A 73 4.75 8.33 5.84
N ARG A 74 5.24 7.18 6.30
CA ARG A 74 5.55 6.93 7.71
C ARG A 74 6.62 7.89 8.26
N ARG A 75 7.53 8.35 7.39
CA ARG A 75 8.56 9.34 7.75
C ARG A 75 7.97 10.73 7.99
N HIS A 76 6.80 11.01 7.41
CA HIS A 76 6.08 12.27 7.56
C HIS A 76 5.09 12.18 8.72
N SER A 77 4.28 11.12 8.75
CA SER A 77 3.29 10.86 9.80
C SER A 77 2.83 9.40 9.76
N ILE A 78 2.78 8.77 10.95
CA ILE A 78 2.22 7.42 11.09
C ILE A 78 0.72 7.40 10.74
N ASP A 79 0.01 8.50 10.99
CA ASP A 79 -1.41 8.61 10.67
C ASP A 79 -1.64 8.70 9.16
N HIS A 80 -0.77 9.42 8.43
CA HIS A 80 -0.82 9.45 6.96
C HIS A 80 -0.55 8.07 6.37
N PHE A 81 0.42 7.35 6.91
CA PHE A 81 0.67 5.97 6.51
C PHE A 81 -0.57 5.10 6.73
N ASN A 82 -1.17 5.13 7.92
CA ASN A 82 -2.34 4.32 8.25
C ASN A 82 -3.56 4.66 7.38
N GLN A 83 -3.79 5.94 7.10
CA GLN A 83 -4.84 6.38 6.17
C GLN A 83 -4.57 5.88 4.75
N ALA A 84 -3.33 6.01 4.26
CA ALA A 84 -2.96 5.53 2.95
C ALA A 84 -3.06 4.00 2.84
N ILE A 85 -2.73 3.24 3.88
CA ILE A 85 -2.90 1.78 3.89
C ILE A 85 -4.37 1.38 3.72
N LYS A 86 -5.31 2.07 4.39
CA LYS A 86 -6.74 1.82 4.21
C LYS A 86 -7.18 2.04 2.77
N SER A 87 -6.75 3.14 2.16
CA SER A 87 -7.07 3.43 0.76
C SER A 87 -6.36 2.49 -0.22
N ALA A 88 -5.09 2.15 0.03
CA ALA A 88 -4.30 1.22 -0.77
C ALA A 88 -4.90 -0.18 -0.76
N HIS A 89 -5.46 -0.62 0.37
CA HIS A 89 -6.20 -1.86 0.48
C HIS A 89 -7.43 -1.86 -0.44
N SER A 90 -8.23 -0.79 -0.44
CA SER A 90 -9.35 -0.64 -1.39
C SER A 90 -8.90 -0.58 -2.85
N ILE A 91 -7.76 0.06 -3.14
CA ILE A 91 -7.17 0.06 -4.49
C ILE A 91 -6.80 -1.36 -4.91
N LEU A 92 -6.15 -2.13 -4.02
CA LEU A 92 -5.78 -3.53 -4.30
C LEU A 92 -6.99 -4.39 -4.65
N LEU A 93 -8.07 -4.28 -3.88
CA LEU A 93 -9.32 -5.00 -4.11
C LEU A 93 -9.87 -4.78 -5.53
N ASN A 94 -9.60 -3.61 -6.13
CA ASN A 94 -10.07 -3.23 -7.45
C ASN A 94 -9.00 -3.34 -8.57
N SER A 95 -7.75 -3.67 -8.23
CA SER A 95 -6.60 -3.58 -9.17
C SER A 95 -6.42 -4.77 -10.10
N ASN A 96 -7.17 -5.87 -9.91
CA ASN A 96 -7.12 -7.11 -10.69
C ASN A 96 -5.72 -7.78 -10.77
N ILE A 97 -4.76 -7.36 -9.93
CA ILE A 97 -3.43 -8.00 -9.85
C ILE A 97 -3.46 -9.32 -9.08
N VAL A 98 -4.51 -9.54 -8.28
CA VAL A 98 -4.84 -10.81 -7.62
C VAL A 98 -6.36 -10.98 -7.59
N HIS A 99 -6.83 -12.21 -7.30
CA HIS A 99 -8.24 -12.43 -6.98
C HIS A 99 -8.67 -11.61 -5.75
N PRO A 100 -9.84 -10.91 -5.77
CA PRO A 100 -10.31 -10.08 -4.66
C PRO A 100 -10.39 -10.81 -3.31
N ASP A 101 -10.71 -12.11 -3.30
CA ASP A 101 -10.78 -12.93 -2.07
C ASP A 101 -9.44 -13.04 -1.31
N LEU A 102 -8.32 -12.68 -1.95
CA LEU A 102 -7.00 -12.64 -1.31
C LEU A 102 -6.73 -11.30 -0.63
N VAL A 103 -7.58 -10.30 -0.84
CA VAL A 103 -7.55 -8.98 -0.20
C VAL A 103 -8.59 -9.01 0.92
N LEU A 104 -8.19 -8.76 2.16
CA LEU A 104 -9.04 -9.01 3.34
C LEU A 104 -10.24 -8.05 3.39
N SER A 105 -11.42 -8.52 3.02
CA SER A 105 -12.67 -7.79 3.16
C SER A 105 -13.22 -7.95 4.58
N HIS A 106 -12.98 -6.96 5.44
CA HIS A 106 -13.73 -6.82 6.69
C HIS A 106 -14.96 -5.92 6.48
#